data_AF-A0A1M6BA30-F1
#
_entry.id   AF-A0A1M6BA30-F1
#
_cell.length_a   1.000
_cell.length_b   1.000
_cell.length_c   1.000
_cell.angle_alpha   90.00
_cell.angle_beta   90.00
_cell.angle_gamma   90.00
#
_symmetry.space_group_name_H-M   'P 1'
#
loop_
_entity.id
_entity.type
_entity.pdbx_description
1 polymer ?
#
loop_
_entity_poly.entity_id
_entity_poly.type
_entity_poly.pdbx_seq_one_letter_code
_entity_poly.pdbx_strand_id
1 'polypeptide(L)'
;MTKLASLTNRLPLAALLLTLTAAISSCSRYNANGSTSMWGIIILVLDVLALFDVFRQQWTIGKKILWAAIIFFFPLGGLIIYYLFAGRGKASV
;
A
#
# COMPACT_ATOMS: atom_id res chain seq x y z
N MET A 1 19.25 -30.46 -31.22
CA MET A 1 17.92 -29.97 -30.83
C MET A 1 17.73 -29.78 -29.31
N THR A 2 18.79 -29.78 -28.50
CA THR A 2 18.71 -29.69 -27.02
C THR A 2 18.65 -28.26 -26.46
N LYS A 3 19.00 -27.25 -27.26
CA LYS A 3 19.00 -25.84 -26.83
C LYS A 3 17.60 -25.21 -26.73
N LEU A 4 16.61 -25.81 -27.38
CA LEU A 4 15.21 -25.37 -27.34
C LEU A 4 14.53 -25.77 -26.01
N ALA A 5 14.91 -26.91 -25.43
CA ALA A 5 14.38 -27.39 -24.15
C ALA A 5 14.79 -26.51 -22.95
N SER A 6 15.94 -25.82 -23.04
CA SER A 6 16.37 -24.90 -21.98
C SER A 6 15.63 -23.55 -21.99
N LEU A 7 15.03 -23.15 -23.12
CA LEU A 7 14.23 -21.92 -23.20
C LEU A 7 12.88 -22.09 -22.50
N THR A 8 12.23 -23.24 -22.68
CA THR A 8 10.93 -23.54 -22.07
C THR A 8 10.95 -23.57 -20.54
N ASN A 9 12.08 -23.91 -19.92
CA ASN A 9 12.23 -23.94 -18.46
C ASN A 9 12.47 -22.54 -17.83
N ARG A 10 12.77 -21.50 -18.63
CA ARG A 10 13.00 -20.11 -18.19
C ARG A 10 11.79 -19.19 -18.40
N LEU A 11 10.88 -19.59 -19.30
CA LEU A 11 9.62 -18.91 -19.57
C LEU A 11 8.74 -18.64 -18.34
N PRO A 12 8.54 -19.58 -17.39
CA PRO A 12 7.61 -19.33 -16.27
C PRO A 12 8.12 -18.21 -15.36
N LEU A 13 9.44 -18.12 -15.15
CA LEU A 13 10.03 -17.08 -14.32
C LEU A 13 9.95 -15.71 -15.00
N ALA A 14 10.17 -15.65 -16.32
CA ALA A 14 10.05 -14.43 -17.09
C ALA A 14 8.60 -13.92 -17.13
N ALA A 15 7.61 -14.81 -17.32
CA ALA A 15 6.19 -14.46 -17.26
C ALA A 15 5.76 -13.98 -15.87
N LEU A 16 6.29 -14.59 -14.80
CA LEU A 16 6.03 -14.18 -13.42
C LEU A 16 6.66 -12.81 -13.11
N LEU A 17 7.88 -12.56 -13.59
CA LEU A 17 8.52 -11.24 -13.49
C LEU A 17 7.79 -10.16 -14.31
N LEU A 18 7.24 -10.51 -15.46
CA LEU A 18 6.50 -9.57 -16.32
C LEU A 18 5.14 -9.19 -15.69
N THR A 19 4.44 -10.17 -15.13
CA THR A 19 3.18 -9.93 -14.41
C THR A 19 3.42 -9.15 -13.12
N LEU A 20 4.51 -9.43 -12.41
CA LEU A 20 4.91 -8.68 -11.22
C LEU A 20 5.29 -7.23 -11.56
N THR A 21 6.08 -7.00 -12.61
CA THR A 21 6.43 -5.63 -13.03
C THR A 21 5.22 -4.84 -13.52
N ALA A 22 4.31 -5.47 -14.26
CA ALA A 22 3.04 -4.85 -14.65
C ALA A 22 2.15 -4.51 -13.43
N ALA A 23 2.11 -5.39 -12.42
CA ALA A 23 1.35 -5.15 -11.20
C ALA A 23 1.88 -3.96 -10.37
N ILE A 24 3.20 -3.75 -10.35
CA ILE A 24 3.83 -2.70 -9.53
C ILE A 24 3.98 -1.37 -10.31
N SER A 25 4.04 -1.42 -11.65
CA SER A 25 4.26 -0.25 -12.53
C SER A 25 3.17 0.84 -12.44
N SER A 26 2.00 0.55 -11.88
CA SER A 26 0.85 1.46 -11.92
C SER A 26 0.57 2.20 -10.60
N CYS A 27 1.37 1.98 -9.55
CA CYS A 27 1.12 2.51 -8.20
C CYS A 27 1.37 4.03 -8.02
N SER A 28 1.12 4.85 -9.05
CA SER A 28 1.18 6.31 -8.94
C SER A 28 -0.14 6.89 -8.43
N ARG A 29 -0.08 7.89 -7.54
CA ARG A 29 -1.24 8.64 -7.05
C ARG A 29 -1.87 9.52 -8.13
N TYR A 30 -1.07 9.99 -9.08
CA TYR A 30 -1.49 10.87 -10.16
C TYR A 30 -1.13 10.26 -11.52
N ASN A 31 -2.02 10.41 -12.50
CA ASN A 31 -1.73 10.06 -13.89
C ASN A 31 -0.78 11.09 -14.51
N ALA A 32 -0.18 10.76 -15.66
CA ALA A 32 0.68 11.69 -16.42
C ALA A 32 -0.01 13.02 -16.78
N ASN A 33 -1.34 13.00 -16.86
CA ASN A 33 -2.18 14.17 -17.17
C ASN A 33 -2.55 15.00 -15.92
N GLY A 34 -1.97 14.69 -14.75
CA GLY A 34 -2.25 15.39 -13.48
C GLY A 34 -3.55 14.98 -12.77
N SER A 35 -4.46 14.25 -13.43
CA SER A 35 -5.67 13.70 -12.81
C SER A 35 -5.33 12.64 -11.75
N THR A 36 -6.17 12.49 -10.73
CA THR A 36 -6.05 11.43 -9.71
C THR A 36 -6.15 10.06 -10.37
N SER A 37 -5.16 9.20 -10.13
CA SER A 37 -5.16 7.81 -10.60
C SER A 37 -6.13 6.97 -9.78
N MET A 38 -6.58 5.85 -10.34
CA MET A 38 -7.36 4.84 -9.62
C MET A 38 -6.65 4.42 -8.31
N TRP A 39 -5.32 4.26 -8.36
CA TRP A 39 -4.49 3.99 -7.19
C TRP A 39 -4.50 5.13 -6.17
N GLY A 40 -4.53 6.39 -6.64
CA GLY A 40 -4.65 7.55 -5.77
C GLY A 40 -5.97 7.59 -5.01
N ILE A 41 -7.07 7.15 -5.63
CA ILE A 41 -8.37 7.03 -4.98
C ILE A 41 -8.34 5.92 -3.92
N ILE A 42 -7.77 4.76 -4.25
CA ILE A 42 -7.62 3.63 -3.31
C ILE A 42 -6.84 4.07 -2.07
N ILE A 43 -5.68 4.73 -2.27
CA ILE A 43 -4.87 5.25 -1.16
C ILE A 43 -5.68 6.22 -0.30
N LEU A 44 -6.43 7.14 -0.92
CA LEU A 44 -7.26 8.11 -0.20
C LEU A 44 -8.35 7.44 0.64
N VAL A 45 -9.00 6.39 0.13
CA VAL A 45 -9.97 5.59 0.90
C VAL A 45 -9.29 4.89 2.07
N LEU A 46 -8.13 4.27 1.84
CA LEU A 46 -7.36 3.60 2.90
C LEU A 46 -6.93 4.59 4.00
N ASP A 47 -6.58 5.82 3.61
CA ASP A 47 -6.18 6.89 4.52
C ASP A 47 -7.32 7.24 5.49
N VAL A 48 -8.52 7.45 4.95
CA VAL A 48 -9.73 7.71 5.72
C VAL A 48 -10.06 6.54 6.65
N LEU A 49 -9.97 5.29 6.16
CA LEU A 49 -10.21 4.10 6.97
C LEU A 49 -9.20 3.97 8.12
N ALA A 50 -7.92 4.23 7.87
CA ALA A 50 -6.90 4.22 8.92
C ALA A 50 -7.14 5.33 9.94
N LEU A 51 -7.61 6.50 9.52
CA LEU A 51 -7.96 7.58 10.42
C LEU A 51 -9.14 7.20 11.33
N PHE A 52 -10.16 6.52 10.79
CA PHE A 52 -11.22 5.92 11.61
C PHE A 52 -10.66 4.89 12.61
N ASP A 53 -9.73 4.04 12.19
CA ASP A 53 -9.07 3.06 13.06
C ASP A 53 -8.31 3.76 14.21
N VAL A 54 -7.58 4.85 13.93
CA VAL A 54 -6.92 5.67 14.97
C VAL A 54 -7.92 6.19 16.00
N PHE A 55 -9.09 6.67 15.57
CA PHE A 55 -10.08 7.22 16.50
C PHE A 55 -10.78 6.16 17.35
N ARG A 56 -10.98 4.95 16.80
CA ARG A 56 -11.58 3.80 17.51
C ARG A 56 -10.69 3.28 18.65
N GLN A 57 -9.38 3.49 18.56
CA GLN A 57 -8.45 2.95 19.54
C GLN A 57 -8.57 3.66 20.89
N GLN A 58 -8.47 2.91 21.99
CA GLN A 58 -8.44 3.43 23.37
C GLN A 58 -7.06 3.99 23.77
N TRP A 59 -6.42 4.74 22.87
CA TRP A 59 -5.14 5.40 23.11
C TRP A 59 -5.34 6.80 23.69
N THR A 60 -4.29 7.32 24.34
CA THR A 60 -4.24 8.71 24.79
C THR A 60 -4.40 9.67 23.61
N ILE A 61 -4.97 10.87 23.87
CA ILE A 61 -5.26 11.85 22.82
C ILE A 61 -4.02 12.24 22.01
N GLY A 62 -2.86 12.39 22.66
CA GLY A 62 -1.60 12.72 22.00
C GLY A 62 -1.16 11.65 21.00
N LYS A 63 -1.32 10.36 21.34
CA LYS A 63 -0.99 9.27 20.43
C LYS A 63 -1.93 9.24 19.21
N LYS A 64 -3.22 9.55 19.40
CA LYS A 64 -4.17 9.66 18.28
C LYS A 64 -3.80 10.79 17.33
N ILE A 65 -3.51 11.97 17.88
CA ILE A 65 -3.14 13.14 17.08
C ILE A 65 -1.84 12.89 16.31
N LEU A 66 -0.83 12.27 16.94
CA LEU A 66 0.43 11.94 16.29
C LEU A 66 0.23 11.02 15.07
N TRP A 67 -0.53 9.93 15.23
CA TRP A 67 -0.80 9.00 14.13
C TRP A 67 -1.69 9.61 13.05
N ALA A 68 -2.71 10.38 13.43
CA ALA A 68 -3.54 11.11 12.48
C ALA A 68 -2.71 12.08 11.62
N ALA A 69 -1.77 12.82 12.23
CA ALA A 69 -0.88 13.72 11.51
C ALA A 69 0.05 12.98 10.54
N ILE A 70 0.66 11.87 10.97
CA ILE A 70 1.55 11.07 10.11
C ILE A 70 0.81 10.55 8.87
N ILE A 71 -0.39 9.99 9.06
CA ILE A 71 -1.22 9.46 7.96
C ILE A 71 -1.61 10.60 7.01
N PHE A 72 -2.09 11.73 7.54
CA PHE A 72 -2.56 12.85 6.73
C PHE A 72 -1.46 13.50 5.87
N PHE A 73 -0.27 13.76 6.44
CA PHE A 73 0.84 14.38 5.71
C PHE A 73 1.53 13.42 4.74
N PHE A 74 1.58 12.13 5.09
CA PHE A 74 2.20 11.10 4.27
C PHE A 74 1.18 9.99 4.01
N PRO A 75 0.28 10.12 3.02
CA PRO A 75 -0.78 9.14 2.87
C PRO A 75 -0.24 7.74 2.53
N LEU A 76 0.72 7.63 1.61
CA LEU A 76 1.33 6.33 1.32
C LEU A 76 2.26 5.86 2.45
N GLY A 77 3.26 6.67 2.78
CA GLY A 77 4.29 6.30 3.77
C GLY A 77 3.75 6.17 5.18
N GLY A 78 2.87 7.09 5.58
CA GLY A 78 2.18 7.11 6.87
C GLY A 78 1.24 5.94 7.05
N LEU A 79 0.50 5.49 6.01
CA LEU A 79 -0.25 4.23 6.07
C LEU A 79 0.67 3.04 6.31
N ILE A 80 1.78 2.93 5.56
CA ILE A 80 2.75 1.83 5.71
C ILE A 80 3.30 1.81 7.14
N ILE A 81 3.77 2.95 7.64
CA ILE A 81 4.32 3.07 8.98
C ILE A 81 3.24 2.79 10.03
N TYR A 82 2.01 3.28 9.84
CA TYR A 82 0.89 3.03 10.73
C TYR A 82 0.57 1.54 10.84
N TYR A 83 0.42 0.84 9.71
CA TYR A 83 0.07 -0.58 9.73
C TYR A 83 1.16 -1.46 10.34
N LEU A 84 2.43 -1.09 10.19
CA LEU A 84 3.56 -1.86 10.72
C LEU A 84 3.88 -1.54 12.19
N PHE A 85 3.84 -0.26 12.58
CA PHE A 85 4.40 0.20 13.85
C PHE A 85 3.39 0.79 14.83
N ALA A 86 2.14 1.05 14.44
CA ALA A 86 1.20 1.69 15.36
C ALA A 86 0.82 0.83 16.58
N GLY A 87 1.14 -0.46 16.55
CA GLY A 87 0.89 -1.38 17.66
C GLY A 87 -0.61 -1.51 17.90
N ARG A 88 -1.35 -1.83 16.83
CA ARG A 88 -2.80 -2.08 16.89
C ARG A 88 -3.04 -3.32 17.76
N GLY A 89 -3.35 -3.08 19.04
CA GLY A 89 -3.80 -4.10 19.98
C GLY A 89 -5.14 -4.66 19.52
N LYS A 90 -5.34 -5.96 19.77
CA LYS A 90 -6.57 -6.70 19.43
C LYS A 90 -7.77 -5.81 19.75
N ALA A 91 -8.64 -5.54 18.77
CA ALA A 91 -9.94 -4.96 19.06
C ALA A 91 -10.58 -5.88 20.10
N SER A 92 -10.74 -5.40 21.33
CA SER A 92 -11.48 -6.10 22.36
C SER A 92 -12.91 -6.19 21.86
N VAL A 93 -13.26 -7.35 21.27
CA VAL A 93 -14.63 -7.73 20.96
C VAL A 93 -15.37 -7.92 22.28
#